data_AF-A0A317MKC0-F1
#
_entry.id   AF-A0A317MKC0-F1
#
_cell.length_a   1.000
_cell.length_b   1.000
_cell.length_c   1.000
_cell.angle_alpha   90.00
_cell.angle_beta   90.00
_cell.angle_gamma   90.00
#
_symmetry.space_group_name_H-M   'P 1'
#
loop_
_entity.id
_entity.type
_entity.pdbx_description
1 polymer ?
#
loop_
_entity_poly.entity_id
_entity_poly.type
_entity_poly.pdbx_seq_one_letter_code
_entity_poly.pdbx_strand_id
1 'polypeptide(L)'
;MEQKERKYQLTVKGNVKMLTMMDSFATVGIYELQWNGQNASRPELQEYVLEEKEVRLTEYFDPNTYQLIEYVNKLARIYNRQHICINKDGQIKGLLNLPEIKGKWDAVKKELMQVNPIAAFEIIRHKDRELDAPVEVIENLANTHFMQLFLYDWGIRPGGTETTRRQIVRDRMGIGFFVPVVQTFGTTQQPDGYSVQVEAILDGGGRIDKGMITLVTGQQELDIKHYTRASFQHDGNGVLLSADMTVFEQLTNDCRSDLYLHLESIS
;
A
#
# COMPACT_ATOMS: atom_id res chain seq x y z
N MET A 1 -26.86 14.53 -0.29
CA MET A 1 -25.55 14.95 0.25
C MET A 1 -24.55 14.78 -0.88
N GLU A 2 -23.82 15.85 -1.22
CA GLU A 2 -22.89 15.85 -2.37
C GLU A 2 -21.79 14.80 -2.19
N GLN A 3 -21.55 14.01 -3.25
CA GLN A 3 -20.32 13.23 -3.40
C GLN A 3 -19.15 14.21 -3.36
N LYS A 4 -18.31 14.11 -2.33
CA LYS A 4 -17.05 14.85 -2.26
C LYS A 4 -15.98 13.99 -2.91
N GLU A 5 -15.65 14.34 -4.14
CA GLU A 5 -14.48 13.83 -4.84
C GLU A 5 -13.25 14.67 -4.48
N ARG A 6 -12.12 14.00 -4.27
CA ARG A 6 -10.82 14.62 -4.00
C ARG A 6 -9.77 14.02 -4.90
N LYS A 7 -8.88 14.88 -5.42
CA LYS A 7 -7.78 14.48 -6.28
C LYS A 7 -6.47 14.59 -5.51
N TYR A 8 -5.59 13.63 -5.74
CA TYR A 8 -4.30 13.54 -5.10
C TYR A 8 -3.21 13.21 -6.10
N GLN A 9 -2.04 13.79 -5.91
CA GLN A 9 -0.82 13.38 -6.57
C GLN A 9 0.08 12.66 -5.56
N LEU A 10 0.51 11.44 -5.90
CA LEU A 10 1.44 10.64 -5.12
C LEU A 10 2.77 10.54 -5.88
N THR A 11 3.85 10.97 -5.24
CA THR A 11 5.22 10.68 -5.67
C THR A 11 5.79 9.59 -4.78
N VAL A 12 6.37 8.55 -5.38
CA VAL A 12 7.10 7.50 -4.68
C VAL A 12 8.52 7.45 -5.22
N LYS A 13 9.50 7.43 -4.33
CA LYS A 13 10.90 7.16 -4.66
C LYS A 13 11.34 5.95 -3.85
N GLY A 14 11.99 4.99 -4.50
CA GLY A 14 12.44 3.77 -3.85
C GLY A 14 13.90 3.48 -4.14
N ASN A 15 14.61 3.00 -3.13
CA ASN A 15 15.91 2.37 -3.27
C ASN A 15 15.79 0.95 -2.74
N VAL A 16 16.07 -0.03 -3.59
CA VAL A 16 15.96 -1.45 -3.25
C VAL A 16 17.31 -2.11 -3.49
N LYS A 17 17.80 -2.82 -2.48
CA LYS A 17 18.97 -3.69 -2.60
C LYS A 17 18.52 -5.12 -2.39
N MET A 18 18.77 -5.97 -3.38
CA MET A 18 18.49 -7.40 -3.36
C MET A 18 19.76 -8.15 -3.79
N LEU A 19 20.39 -8.82 -2.83
CA LEU A 19 21.68 -9.49 -2.99
C LEU A 19 22.74 -8.50 -3.53
N THR A 20 23.23 -8.73 -4.74
CA THR A 20 24.22 -7.89 -5.42
C THR A 20 23.60 -6.76 -6.24
N MET A 21 22.28 -6.76 -6.42
CA MET A 21 21.58 -5.75 -7.21
C MET A 21 21.16 -4.60 -6.33
N MET A 22 21.36 -3.38 -6.83
CA MET A 22 20.82 -2.16 -6.26
C MET A 22 20.08 -1.43 -7.37
N ASP A 23 18.82 -1.09 -7.13
CA ASP A 23 17.98 -0.34 -8.06
C ASP A 23 17.35 0.84 -7.35
N SER A 24 17.14 1.91 -8.11
CA SER A 24 16.49 3.13 -7.68
C SER A 24 15.41 3.48 -8.68
N PHE A 25 14.21 3.77 -8.20
CA PHE A 25 13.07 4.11 -9.05
C PHE A 25 12.31 5.31 -8.50
N ALA A 26 11.62 6.02 -9.38
CA ALA A 26 10.66 7.05 -9.01
C ALA A 26 9.38 6.93 -9.84
N THR A 27 8.22 7.07 -9.18
CA THR A 27 6.91 7.06 -9.82
C THR A 27 6.08 8.25 -9.37
N VAL A 28 5.27 8.80 -10.27
CA VAL A 28 4.23 9.79 -9.96
C VAL A 28 2.89 9.23 -10.40
N GLY A 29 1.89 9.30 -9.53
CA GLY A 29 0.53 8.88 -9.83
C GLY A 29 -0.55 9.87 -9.41
N ILE A 30 -1.66 9.87 -10.13
CA ILE A 30 -2.84 10.70 -9.87
C ILE A 30 -3.98 9.79 -9.43
N TYR A 31 -4.58 10.13 -8.29
CA TYR A 31 -5.61 9.35 -7.64
C TYR A 31 -6.84 10.21 -7.37
N GLU A 32 -8.02 9.64 -7.60
CA GLU A 32 -9.32 10.20 -7.22
C GLU A 32 -9.90 9.38 -6.08
N LEU A 33 -10.24 10.05 -4.97
CA LEU A 33 -10.90 9.46 -3.83
C LEU A 33 -12.30 10.06 -3.70
N GLN A 34 -13.31 9.19 -3.77
CA GLN A 34 -14.71 9.56 -3.61
C GLN A 34 -15.27 8.91 -2.35
N TRP A 35 -15.93 9.72 -1.52
CA TRP A 35 -16.70 9.21 -0.40
C TRP A 35 -18.15 8.95 -0.80
N ASN A 36 -18.62 7.72 -0.59
CA ASN A 36 -19.96 7.27 -0.97
C ASN A 36 -20.94 7.16 0.22
N GLY A 37 -20.51 7.49 1.44
CA GLY A 37 -21.35 7.43 2.62
C GLY A 37 -21.14 6.15 3.44
N GLN A 38 -22.20 5.71 4.12
CA GLN A 38 -22.22 4.46 4.88
C GLN A 38 -22.70 3.30 4.01
N ASN A 39 -22.19 2.10 4.24
CA ASN A 39 -22.64 0.93 3.51
C ASN A 39 -24.10 0.59 3.84
N ALA A 40 -24.91 0.36 2.81
CA ALA A 40 -26.35 0.13 2.95
C ALA A 40 -26.68 -1.11 3.78
N SER A 41 -25.86 -2.16 3.71
CA SER A 41 -26.06 -3.42 4.43
C SER A 41 -25.36 -3.48 5.79
N ARG A 42 -24.30 -2.67 5.96
CA ARG A 42 -23.43 -2.61 7.15
C ARG A 42 -23.13 -1.16 7.49
N PRO A 43 -24.07 -0.43 8.13
CA PRO A 43 -23.95 1.01 8.37
C PRO A 43 -22.73 1.43 9.22
N GLU A 44 -22.11 0.50 9.93
CA GLU A 44 -20.86 0.70 10.65
C GLU A 44 -19.63 0.85 9.74
N LEU A 45 -19.76 0.51 8.46
CA LEU A 45 -18.72 0.63 7.44
C LEU A 45 -18.94 1.87 6.58
N GLN A 46 -17.84 2.52 6.22
CA GLN A 46 -17.82 3.67 5.31
C GLN A 46 -17.37 3.22 3.92
N GLU A 47 -18.07 3.69 2.88
CA GLU A 47 -17.78 3.36 1.49
C GLU A 47 -16.92 4.43 0.82
N TYR A 48 -15.87 3.97 0.14
CA TYR A 48 -14.97 4.81 -0.65
C TYR A 48 -14.71 4.18 -2.01
N VAL A 49 -14.61 5.01 -3.04
CA VAL A 49 -14.06 4.62 -4.33
C VAL A 49 -12.72 5.32 -4.48
N LEU A 50 -11.65 4.53 -4.56
CA LEU A 50 -10.34 4.98 -4.96
C LEU A 50 -10.11 4.63 -6.42
N GLU A 51 -9.73 5.60 -7.24
CA GLU A 51 -9.40 5.39 -8.63
C GLU A 51 -8.03 5.99 -8.99
N GLU A 52 -7.08 5.13 -9.33
CA GLU A 52 -5.82 5.48 -9.95
C GLU A 52 -6.07 5.84 -11.43
N LYS A 53 -5.92 7.12 -11.76
CA LYS A 53 -6.11 7.65 -13.12
C LYS A 53 -4.87 7.49 -13.97
N GLU A 54 -3.72 7.68 -13.35
CA GLU A 54 -2.44 7.70 -14.03
C GLU A 54 -1.34 7.30 -13.07
N VAL A 55 -0.40 6.48 -13.54
CA VAL A 55 0.90 6.25 -12.89
C VAL A 55 1.96 6.26 -13.97
N ARG A 56 3.01 7.05 -13.74
CA ARG A 56 4.17 7.19 -14.62
C ARG A 56 5.43 6.86 -13.84
N LEU A 57 6.26 6.00 -14.43
CA LEU A 57 7.64 5.84 -14.01
C LEU A 57 8.44 7.03 -14.55
N THR A 58 9.11 7.76 -13.67
CA THR A 58 9.84 8.98 -14.02
C THR A 58 11.35 8.74 -14.09
N GLU A 59 11.88 7.77 -13.34
CA GLU A 59 13.31 7.44 -13.30
C GLU A 59 13.51 5.92 -13.10
N TYR A 60 14.47 5.35 -13.84
CA TYR A 60 14.94 3.95 -13.70
C TYR A 60 16.37 3.81 -14.22
N PHE A 61 17.14 2.88 -13.63
CA PHE A 61 18.56 2.71 -13.95
C PHE A 61 18.84 1.60 -14.99
N ASP A 62 18.06 0.52 -15.01
CA ASP A 62 18.25 -0.63 -15.93
C ASP A 62 17.14 -0.69 -17.02
N PRO A 63 17.48 -0.77 -18.32
CA PRO A 63 16.50 -1.01 -19.39
C PRO A 63 15.62 -2.25 -19.23
N ASN A 64 16.08 -3.30 -18.54
CA ASN A 64 15.25 -4.48 -18.22
C ASN A 64 14.15 -4.16 -17.21
N THR A 65 14.38 -3.18 -16.34
CA THR A 65 13.38 -2.66 -15.39
C THR A 65 12.18 -2.06 -16.13
N TYR A 66 12.37 -1.45 -17.30
CA TYR A 66 11.26 -0.93 -18.11
C TYR A 66 10.27 -2.04 -18.54
N GLN A 67 10.77 -3.18 -19.04
CA GLN A 67 9.90 -4.28 -19.49
C GLN A 67 9.15 -4.93 -18.33
N LEU A 68 9.84 -5.14 -17.20
CA LEU A 68 9.21 -5.62 -15.97
C LEU A 68 8.11 -4.65 -15.52
N ILE A 69 8.36 -3.35 -15.60
CA ILE A 69 7.40 -2.32 -15.20
C ILE A 69 6.20 -2.27 -16.15
N GLU A 70 6.35 -2.47 -17.46
CA GLU A 70 5.18 -2.56 -18.34
C GLU A 70 4.29 -3.76 -17.99
N TYR A 71 4.88 -4.91 -17.65
CA TYR A 71 4.11 -6.06 -17.17
C TYR A 71 3.45 -5.79 -15.81
N VAL A 72 4.17 -5.18 -14.87
CA VAL A 72 3.65 -4.81 -13.55
C VAL A 72 2.51 -3.79 -13.69
N ASN A 73 2.64 -2.78 -14.55
CA ASN A 73 1.60 -1.80 -14.80
C ASN A 73 0.34 -2.44 -15.42
N LYS A 74 0.50 -3.41 -16.32
CA LYS A 74 -0.63 -4.18 -16.86
C LYS A 74 -1.37 -4.96 -15.78
N LEU A 75 -0.63 -5.58 -14.84
CA LEU A 75 -1.23 -6.27 -13.70
C LEU A 75 -1.86 -5.28 -12.71
N ALA A 76 -1.22 -4.15 -12.43
CA ALA A 76 -1.74 -3.12 -11.53
C ALA A 76 -3.04 -2.50 -12.04
N ARG A 77 -3.20 -2.35 -13.36
CA ARG A 77 -4.40 -1.80 -14.00
C ARG A 77 -5.69 -2.54 -13.65
N ILE A 78 -5.65 -3.82 -13.28
CA ILE A 78 -6.87 -4.52 -12.87
C ILE A 78 -7.43 -3.96 -11.55
N TYR A 79 -6.58 -3.35 -10.73
CA TYR A 79 -6.89 -2.72 -9.45
C TYR A 79 -6.95 -1.19 -9.53
N ASN A 80 -6.97 -0.61 -10.73
CA ASN A 80 -6.98 0.85 -10.88
C ASN A 80 -8.20 1.51 -10.22
N ARG A 81 -9.32 0.78 -10.08
CA ARG A 81 -10.51 1.24 -9.38
C ARG A 81 -10.85 0.27 -8.25
N GLN A 82 -10.93 0.78 -7.02
CA GLN A 82 -11.14 0.01 -5.81
C GLN A 82 -12.34 0.59 -5.07
N HIS A 83 -13.44 -0.16 -5.03
CA HIS A 83 -14.62 0.21 -4.26
C HIS A 83 -14.57 -0.53 -2.92
N ILE A 84 -14.19 0.17 -1.86
CA ILE A 84 -13.85 -0.43 -0.57
C ILE A 84 -14.81 -0.02 0.55
N CYS A 85 -14.92 -0.89 1.55
CA CYS A 85 -15.59 -0.62 2.81
C CYS A 85 -14.57 -0.59 3.93
N ILE A 86 -14.50 0.51 4.68
CA ILE A 86 -13.54 0.71 5.77
C ILE A 86 -14.29 0.83 7.10
N ASN A 87 -13.75 0.23 8.17
CA ASN A 87 -14.29 0.38 9.52
C ASN A 87 -13.73 1.63 10.23
N LYS A 88 -14.19 1.89 11.45
CA LYS A 88 -13.71 3.02 12.28
C LYS A 88 -12.19 3.02 12.55
N ASP A 89 -11.54 1.86 12.45
CA ASP A 89 -10.11 1.66 12.76
C ASP A 89 -9.22 1.70 11.50
N GLY A 90 -9.79 2.00 10.32
CA GLY A 90 -9.03 2.10 9.07
C GLY A 90 -8.82 0.75 8.39
N GLN A 91 -9.45 -0.32 8.85
CA GLN A 91 -9.33 -1.63 8.25
C GLN A 91 -10.32 -1.79 7.10
N ILE A 92 -9.82 -2.22 5.93
CA ILE A 92 -10.66 -2.62 4.80
C ILE A 92 -11.39 -3.92 5.17
N LYS A 93 -12.72 -3.89 5.13
CA LYS A 93 -13.61 -5.03 5.44
C LYS A 93 -14.35 -5.58 4.22
N GLY A 94 -14.24 -4.91 3.07
CA GLY A 94 -14.88 -5.36 1.84
C GLY A 94 -14.33 -4.67 0.60
N LEU A 95 -14.39 -5.39 -0.52
CA LEU A 95 -14.05 -4.93 -1.86
C LEU A 95 -15.25 -5.19 -2.77
N LEU A 96 -16.09 -4.18 -2.95
CA LEU A 96 -17.41 -4.28 -3.56
C LEU A 96 -17.36 -4.48 -5.09
N ASN A 97 -16.26 -4.10 -5.73
CA ASN A 97 -16.07 -4.26 -7.17
C ASN A 97 -15.13 -5.42 -7.55
N LEU A 98 -14.96 -6.43 -6.68
CA LEU A 98 -14.20 -7.65 -7.02
C LEU A 98 -14.64 -8.31 -8.35
N PRO A 99 -15.95 -8.38 -8.71
CA PRO A 99 -16.35 -8.90 -10.02
C PRO A 99 -15.81 -8.09 -11.20
N GLU A 100 -15.73 -6.75 -11.07
CA GLU A 100 -15.13 -5.87 -12.07
C GLU A 100 -13.64 -6.20 -12.24
N ILE A 101 -12.92 -6.37 -11.13
CA ILE A 101 -11.50 -6.72 -11.10
C ILE A 101 -11.26 -8.08 -11.76
N LYS A 102 -12.07 -9.09 -11.46
CA LYS A 102 -12.00 -10.42 -12.11
C LYS A 102 -12.22 -10.32 -13.63
N GLY A 103 -13.18 -9.49 -14.07
CA GLY A 103 -13.41 -9.25 -15.50
C GLY A 103 -12.21 -8.60 -16.21
N LYS A 104 -11.56 -7.62 -15.58
CA LYS A 104 -10.31 -7.02 -16.10
C LYS A 104 -9.18 -8.05 -16.16
N TRP A 105 -9.07 -8.89 -15.13
CA TRP A 105 -8.08 -9.97 -15.09
C TRP A 105 -8.28 -10.99 -16.21
N ASP A 106 -9.51 -11.39 -16.52
CA ASP A 106 -9.79 -12.30 -17.64
C ASP A 106 -9.32 -11.76 -19.00
N ALA A 107 -9.37 -10.44 -19.19
CA ALA A 107 -8.83 -9.80 -20.39
C ALA A 107 -7.29 -9.87 -20.43
N VAL A 108 -6.63 -9.49 -19.33
CA VAL A 108 -5.15 -9.56 -19.20
C VAL A 108 -4.65 -10.99 -19.36
N LYS A 109 -5.35 -11.97 -18.78
CA LYS A 109 -5.04 -13.40 -18.90
C LYS A 109 -5.03 -13.86 -20.35
N LYS A 110 -6.01 -13.44 -21.16
CA LYS A 110 -6.05 -13.76 -22.61
C LYS A 110 -4.86 -13.15 -23.35
N GLU A 111 -4.50 -11.91 -23.04
CA GLU A 111 -3.33 -11.25 -23.65
C GLU A 111 -2.02 -11.94 -23.28
N LEU A 112 -1.80 -12.26 -21.99
CA LEU A 112 -0.60 -12.94 -21.51
C LEU A 112 -0.41 -14.31 -22.18
N MET A 113 -1.50 -15.07 -22.32
CA MET A 113 -1.51 -16.35 -23.02
C MET A 113 -1.20 -16.23 -24.52
N GLN A 114 -1.46 -15.08 -25.15
CA GLN A 114 -1.13 -14.83 -26.56
C GLN A 114 0.36 -14.46 -26.75
N VAL A 115 0.95 -13.73 -25.79
CA VAL A 115 2.33 -13.23 -25.90
C VAL A 115 3.35 -14.30 -25.53
N ASN A 116 3.21 -14.93 -24.35
CA ASN A 116 4.14 -15.97 -23.90
C ASN A 116 3.43 -16.96 -22.93
N PRO A 117 2.75 -17.99 -23.47
CA PRO A 117 1.96 -18.92 -22.66
C PRO A 117 2.75 -19.63 -21.55
N ILE A 118 4.02 -19.96 -21.79
CA ILE A 118 4.85 -20.72 -20.84
C ILE A 118 5.22 -19.84 -19.65
N ALA A 119 5.69 -18.61 -19.90
CA ALA A 119 6.04 -17.67 -18.83
C ALA A 119 4.80 -17.15 -18.09
N ALA A 120 3.68 -16.99 -18.80
CA ALA A 120 2.42 -16.50 -18.24
C ALA A 120 1.75 -17.49 -17.29
N PHE A 121 1.97 -18.80 -17.44
CA PHE A 121 1.25 -19.84 -16.70
C PHE A 121 1.35 -19.66 -15.18
N GLU A 122 2.55 -19.46 -14.64
CA GLU A 122 2.75 -19.29 -13.20
C GLU A 122 2.12 -17.99 -12.71
N ILE A 123 2.28 -16.88 -13.44
CA ILE A 123 1.65 -15.59 -13.11
C ILE A 123 0.12 -15.76 -13.05
N ILE A 124 -0.45 -16.44 -14.05
CA ILE A 124 -1.89 -16.66 -14.14
C ILE A 124 -2.38 -17.50 -12.97
N ARG A 125 -1.71 -18.62 -12.69
CA ARG A 125 -2.06 -19.54 -11.61
C ARG A 125 -2.00 -18.84 -10.25
N HIS A 126 -0.96 -18.04 -10.01
CA HIS A 126 -0.80 -17.29 -8.77
C HIS A 126 -1.90 -16.24 -8.61
N LYS A 127 -2.19 -15.47 -9.67
CA LYS A 127 -3.20 -14.41 -9.61
C LYS A 127 -4.63 -14.95 -9.51
N ASP A 128 -4.96 -16.06 -10.20
CA ASP A 128 -6.24 -16.74 -10.05
C ASP A 128 -6.47 -17.15 -8.60
N ARG A 129 -5.47 -17.78 -7.97
CA ARG A 129 -5.52 -18.18 -6.55
C ARG A 129 -5.74 -16.97 -5.63
N GLU A 130 -5.02 -15.89 -5.84
CA GLU A 130 -5.17 -14.66 -5.05
C GLU A 130 -6.58 -14.07 -5.18
N LEU A 131 -7.10 -13.94 -6.41
CA LEU A 131 -8.44 -13.38 -6.67
C LEU A 131 -9.58 -14.26 -6.15
N ASP A 132 -9.33 -15.54 -5.92
CA ASP A 132 -10.25 -16.47 -5.27
C ASP A 132 -10.15 -16.45 -3.73
N ALA A 133 -9.18 -15.71 -3.18
CA ALA A 133 -9.00 -15.46 -1.75
C ALA A 133 -9.20 -13.96 -1.42
N PRO A 134 -10.45 -13.47 -1.26
CA PRO A 134 -10.73 -12.05 -1.04
C PRO A 134 -9.98 -11.41 0.15
N VAL A 135 -9.68 -12.21 1.19
CA VAL A 135 -8.90 -11.75 2.34
C VAL A 135 -7.48 -11.38 1.93
N GLU A 136 -6.80 -12.23 1.15
CA GLU A 136 -5.44 -11.97 0.67
C GLU A 136 -5.40 -10.74 -0.24
N VAL A 137 -6.41 -10.56 -1.11
CA VAL A 137 -6.55 -9.36 -1.95
C VAL A 137 -6.67 -8.11 -1.08
N ILE A 138 -7.54 -8.13 -0.07
CA ILE A 138 -7.75 -6.99 0.82
C ILE A 138 -6.47 -6.63 1.58
N GLU A 139 -5.76 -7.64 2.09
CA GLU A 139 -4.47 -7.44 2.77
C GLU A 139 -3.41 -6.84 1.83
N ASN A 140 -3.34 -7.31 0.59
CA ASN A 140 -2.43 -6.74 -0.42
C ASN A 140 -2.80 -5.29 -0.74
N LEU A 141 -4.09 -4.99 -0.93
CA LEU A 141 -4.58 -3.64 -1.21
C LEU A 141 -4.26 -2.66 -0.08
N ALA A 142 -4.44 -3.07 1.17
CA ALA A 142 -4.13 -2.24 2.34
C ALA A 142 -2.65 -1.82 2.42
N ASN A 143 -1.74 -2.60 1.81
CA ASN A 143 -0.31 -2.32 1.78
C ASN A 143 0.14 -1.55 0.54
N THR A 144 -0.76 -1.21 -0.40
CA THR A 144 -0.42 -0.38 -1.56
C THR A 144 -0.09 1.06 -1.11
N HIS A 145 0.89 1.70 -1.77
CA HIS A 145 1.45 2.99 -1.35
C HIS A 145 0.39 4.05 -1.03
N PHE A 146 -0.56 4.29 -1.94
CA PHE A 146 -1.62 5.27 -1.72
C PHE A 146 -2.53 4.86 -0.56
N MET A 147 -3.01 3.61 -0.56
CA MET A 147 -3.93 3.12 0.46
C MET A 147 -3.31 3.18 1.85
N GLN A 148 -2.02 2.86 1.92
CA GLN A 148 -1.26 2.97 3.16
C GLN A 148 -1.28 4.40 3.68
N LEU A 149 -0.93 5.40 2.86
CA LEU A 149 -0.97 6.81 3.27
C LEU A 149 -2.37 7.24 3.69
N PHE A 150 -3.40 6.77 3.00
CA PHE A 150 -4.78 7.13 3.31
C PHE A 150 -5.31 6.51 4.61
N LEU A 151 -4.86 5.29 4.96
CA LEU A 151 -5.37 4.55 6.11
C LEU A 151 -4.48 4.67 7.36
N TYR A 152 -3.23 5.11 7.23
CA TYR A 152 -2.22 4.96 8.29
C TYR A 152 -2.58 5.69 9.59
N ASP A 153 -3.15 6.88 9.49
CA ASP A 153 -3.59 7.70 10.61
C ASP A 153 -5.11 7.69 10.81
N TRP A 154 -5.79 6.74 10.16
CA TRP A 154 -7.24 6.66 10.18
C TRP A 154 -7.77 6.52 11.61
N GLY A 155 -8.80 7.33 11.90
CA GLY A 155 -9.46 7.36 13.20
C GLY A 155 -8.64 8.03 14.31
N ILE A 156 -7.45 8.56 14.01
CA ILE A 156 -6.69 9.42 14.93
C ILE A 156 -7.34 10.81 14.91
N ARG A 157 -7.61 11.36 16.10
CA ARG A 157 -8.26 12.67 16.25
C ARG A 157 -7.37 13.60 17.06
N PRO A 158 -7.42 14.92 16.82
CA PRO A 158 -6.77 15.89 17.69
C PRO A 158 -7.41 15.85 19.09
N GLY A 159 -6.61 15.95 20.15
CA GLY A 159 -7.16 15.99 21.51
C GLY A 159 -6.30 15.44 22.64
N GLY A 160 -5.10 14.94 22.35
CA GLY A 160 -4.03 14.83 23.35
C GLY A 160 -4.03 13.57 24.20
N THR A 161 -3.41 12.52 23.66
CA THR A 161 -2.41 11.66 24.34
C THR A 161 -1.68 10.91 23.24
N GLU A 162 -0.37 10.73 23.40
CA GLU A 162 0.40 9.83 22.53
C GLU A 162 -0.30 8.47 22.54
N THR A 163 -0.77 8.04 21.37
CA THR A 163 -1.49 6.77 21.24
C THR A 163 -0.51 5.74 20.72
N THR A 164 -0.47 4.55 21.33
CA THR A 164 0.35 3.44 20.85
C THR A 164 -0.53 2.29 20.41
N ARG A 165 -0.25 1.73 19.23
CA ARG A 165 -0.93 0.55 18.68
C ARG A 165 0.10 -0.52 18.35
N ARG A 166 -0.18 -1.77 18.73
CA ARG A 166 0.56 -2.93 18.23
C ARG A 166 -0.24 -3.54 17.08
N GLN A 167 0.43 -3.82 15.99
CA GLN A 167 -0.18 -4.46 14.83
C GLN A 167 0.79 -5.39 14.13
N ILE A 168 0.24 -6.23 13.27
CA ILE A 168 1.00 -7.10 12.39
C ILE A 168 0.79 -6.57 10.97
N VAL A 169 1.87 -6.21 10.30
CA VAL A 169 1.85 -5.72 8.91
C VAL A 169 2.51 -6.74 8.00
N ARG A 170 2.13 -6.78 6.72
CA ARG A 170 2.81 -7.62 5.73
C ARG A 170 4.10 -6.93 5.30
N ASP A 171 5.12 -7.72 4.97
CA ASP A 171 6.36 -7.16 4.42
C ASP A 171 6.12 -6.48 3.07
N ARG A 172 6.93 -5.46 2.79
CA ARG A 172 6.88 -4.70 1.54
C ARG A 172 7.92 -5.17 0.53
N MET A 173 8.72 -6.17 0.89
CA MET A 173 9.65 -6.84 -0.03
C MET A 173 8.94 -7.88 -0.92
N GLY A 174 7.65 -8.15 -0.67
CA GLY A 174 6.83 -9.07 -1.46
C GLY A 174 7.06 -10.55 -1.14
N ILE A 175 7.72 -10.86 -0.02
CA ILE A 175 8.03 -12.24 0.41
C ILE A 175 6.81 -12.91 1.06
N GLY A 176 5.85 -12.12 1.54
CA GLY A 176 4.60 -12.57 2.14
C GLY A 176 4.68 -12.91 3.63
N PHE A 177 5.69 -12.41 4.36
CA PHE A 177 5.78 -12.58 5.81
C PHE A 177 5.18 -11.41 6.57
N PHE A 178 4.95 -11.65 7.85
CA PHE A 178 4.32 -10.71 8.75
C PHE A 178 5.34 -10.12 9.73
N VAL A 179 5.30 -8.80 9.88
CA VAL A 179 6.18 -8.01 10.73
C VAL A 179 5.35 -7.42 11.87
N PRO A 180 5.66 -7.76 13.14
CA PRO A 180 5.02 -7.14 14.28
C PRO A 180 5.62 -5.74 14.50
N VAL A 181 4.78 -4.72 14.58
CA VAL A 181 5.23 -3.33 14.73
C VAL A 181 4.48 -2.64 15.87
N VAL A 182 5.19 -1.75 16.55
CA VAL A 182 4.64 -0.79 17.50
C VAL A 182 4.56 0.56 16.79
N GLN A 183 3.35 1.08 16.63
CA GLN A 183 3.08 2.40 16.08
C GLN A 183 2.75 3.38 17.20
N THR A 184 3.32 4.57 17.11
CA THR A 184 3.14 5.66 18.06
C THR A 184 2.68 6.90 17.31
N PHE A 185 1.61 7.52 17.80
CA PHE A 185 0.91 8.64 17.16
C PHE A 185 1.01 9.89 18.04
N GLY A 186 1.49 11.00 17.46
CA GLY A 186 1.46 12.33 18.04
C GLY A 186 0.56 13.26 17.23
N THR A 187 -0.34 13.99 17.88
CA THR A 187 -1.27 14.92 17.21
C THR A 187 -1.01 16.35 17.62
N THR A 188 -0.98 17.26 16.65
CA THR A 188 -0.80 18.70 16.89
C THR A 188 -1.96 19.48 16.27
N GLN A 189 -2.71 20.22 17.09
CA GLN A 189 -3.76 21.12 16.60
C GLN A 189 -3.12 22.34 15.92
N GLN A 190 -3.68 22.75 14.79
CA GLN A 190 -3.27 23.95 14.04
C GLN A 190 -4.50 24.87 13.83
N PRO A 191 -4.31 26.15 13.46
CA PRO A 191 -5.43 27.07 13.22
C PRO A 191 -6.41 26.59 12.14
N ASP A 192 -5.90 26.00 11.05
CA ASP A 192 -6.69 25.61 9.89
C ASP A 192 -6.95 24.09 9.81
N GLY A 193 -6.61 23.35 10.87
CA GLY A 193 -6.70 21.89 10.88
C GLY A 193 -5.83 21.23 11.94
N TYR A 194 -5.23 20.09 11.62
CA TYR A 194 -4.32 19.39 12.54
C TYR A 194 -3.31 18.54 11.77
N SER A 195 -2.24 18.16 12.46
CA SER A 195 -1.27 17.20 11.95
C SER A 195 -1.14 15.97 12.82
N VAL A 196 -0.82 14.84 12.19
CA VAL A 196 -0.51 13.58 12.86
C VAL A 196 0.91 13.17 12.48
N GLN A 197 1.75 12.94 13.47
CA GLN A 197 3.06 12.30 13.32
C GLN A 197 2.93 10.85 13.74
N VAL A 198 3.47 9.94 12.94
CA VAL A 198 3.44 8.50 13.21
C VAL A 198 4.85 7.95 13.10
N GLU A 199 5.27 7.21 14.12
CA GLU A 199 6.48 6.41 14.08
C GLU A 199 6.12 4.95 14.31
N ALA A 200 6.59 4.05 13.45
CA ALA A 200 6.41 2.61 13.59
C ALA A 200 7.76 1.91 13.61
N ILE A 201 8.00 1.12 14.65
CA ILE A 201 9.23 0.36 14.81
C ILE A 201 8.90 -1.12 14.97
N LEU A 202 9.86 -1.98 14.65
CA LEU A 202 9.76 -3.41 14.90
C LEU A 202 9.47 -3.69 16.39
N ASP A 203 8.45 -4.48 16.68
CA ASP A 203 8.18 -4.97 18.04
C ASP A 203 9.14 -6.11 18.37
N GLY A 204 10.15 -5.82 19.19
CA GLY A 204 11.13 -6.83 19.64
C GLY A 204 10.53 -7.99 20.45
N GLY A 205 9.30 -7.85 20.96
CA GLY A 205 8.56 -8.93 21.61
C GLY A 205 7.68 -9.75 20.66
N GLY A 206 7.50 -9.32 19.42
CA GLY A 206 6.68 -9.98 18.43
C GLY A 206 7.36 -11.18 17.77
N ARG A 207 6.57 -12.13 17.27
CA ARG A 207 7.07 -13.31 16.54
C ARG A 207 7.12 -13.01 15.04
N ILE A 208 8.24 -13.37 14.42
CA ILE A 208 8.43 -13.36 12.96
C ILE A 208 8.76 -14.78 12.52
N ASP A 209 8.12 -15.25 11.44
CA ASP A 209 8.43 -16.54 10.84
C ASP A 209 9.73 -16.47 10.04
N LYS A 210 10.85 -16.64 10.75
CA LYS A 210 12.19 -16.68 10.15
C LYS A 210 12.37 -17.87 9.20
N GLY A 211 11.65 -18.97 9.41
CA GLY A 211 11.76 -20.16 8.56
C GLY A 211 11.27 -19.89 7.15
N MET A 212 10.15 -19.18 7.02
CA MET A 212 9.62 -18.75 5.72
C MET A 212 10.58 -17.80 5.00
N ILE A 213 11.16 -16.84 5.72
CA ILE A 213 12.13 -15.90 5.16
C ILE A 213 13.35 -16.66 4.63
N THR A 214 13.91 -17.58 5.42
CA THR A 214 15.06 -18.40 5.00
C THR A 214 14.71 -19.29 3.79
N LEU A 215 13.50 -19.84 3.74
CA LEU A 215 13.04 -20.65 2.60
C LEU A 215 13.00 -19.86 1.29
N VAL A 216 12.48 -18.63 1.33
CA VAL A 216 12.31 -17.79 0.12
C VAL A 216 13.61 -17.13 -0.31
N THR A 217 14.40 -16.64 0.66
CA THR A 217 15.61 -15.84 0.38
C THR A 217 16.88 -16.68 0.31
N GLY A 218 16.86 -17.91 0.85
CA GLY A 218 18.04 -18.74 1.06
C GLY A 218 18.97 -18.24 2.17
N GLN A 219 18.63 -17.13 2.85
CA GLN A 219 19.48 -16.50 3.86
C GLN A 219 19.27 -17.16 5.25
N GLN A 220 20.36 -17.62 5.85
CA GLN A 220 20.33 -18.22 7.19
C GLN A 220 20.52 -17.19 8.31
N GLU A 221 21.31 -16.15 8.05
CA GLU A 221 21.53 -15.05 8.99
C GLU A 221 20.59 -13.89 8.64
N LEU A 222 19.70 -13.55 9.57
CA LEU A 222 18.70 -12.50 9.40
C LEU A 222 18.96 -11.35 10.38
N ASP A 223 19.03 -10.13 9.86
CA ASP A 223 19.10 -8.86 10.60
C ASP A 223 17.86 -8.02 10.23
N ILE A 224 16.73 -8.46 10.78
CA ILE A 224 15.41 -7.91 10.43
C ILE A 224 15.22 -6.54 11.10
N LYS A 225 14.98 -5.51 10.30
CA LYS A 225 14.67 -4.16 10.78
C LYS A 225 13.43 -3.65 10.07
N HIS A 226 12.61 -2.91 10.81
CA HIS A 226 11.48 -2.17 10.27
C HIS A 226 11.43 -0.81 10.95
N TYR A 227 11.33 0.23 10.13
CA TYR A 227 11.15 1.59 10.58
C TYR A 227 10.26 2.35 9.59
N THR A 228 9.17 2.92 10.06
CA THR A 228 8.33 3.83 9.28
C THR A 228 8.19 5.14 10.03
N ARG A 229 8.37 6.27 9.37
CA ARG A 229 8.02 7.60 9.88
C ARG A 229 7.07 8.27 8.90
N ALA A 230 5.99 8.85 9.40
CA ALA A 230 5.01 9.54 8.57
C ALA A 230 4.48 10.81 9.23
N SER A 231 4.07 11.76 8.40
CA SER A 231 3.47 13.03 8.78
C SER A 231 2.25 13.27 7.91
N PHE A 232 1.10 13.52 8.52
CA PHE A 232 -0.18 13.77 7.84
C PHE A 232 -0.68 15.16 8.20
N GLN A 233 -1.18 15.91 7.21
CA GLN A 233 -1.76 17.24 7.39
C GLN A 233 -3.23 17.19 6.99
N HIS A 234 -4.12 17.63 7.87
CA HIS A 234 -5.56 17.63 7.64
C HIS A 234 -6.12 19.04 7.75
N ASP A 235 -7.20 19.30 7.00
CA ASP A 235 -8.01 20.51 7.20
C ASP A 235 -8.89 20.41 8.46
N GLY A 236 -9.58 21.50 8.80
CA GLY A 236 -10.53 21.55 9.91
C GLY A 236 -11.71 20.58 9.81
N ASN A 237 -11.96 19.98 8.64
CA ASN A 237 -13.00 18.96 8.43
C ASN A 237 -12.43 17.53 8.50
N GLY A 238 -11.13 17.38 8.75
CA GLY A 238 -10.44 16.09 8.78
C GLY A 238 -10.07 15.53 7.40
N VAL A 239 -10.17 16.33 6.34
CA VAL A 239 -9.74 15.93 5.00
C VAL A 239 -8.22 15.95 4.92
N LEU A 240 -7.61 14.85 4.47
CA LEU A 240 -6.17 14.77 4.22
C LEU A 240 -5.76 15.74 3.10
N LEU A 241 -4.85 16.65 3.42
CA LEU A 241 -4.30 17.65 2.49
C LEU A 241 -2.96 17.20 1.92
N SER A 242 -2.08 16.68 2.77
CA SER A 242 -0.80 16.12 2.35
C SER A 242 -0.29 15.08 3.34
N ALA A 243 0.57 14.19 2.85
CA ALA A 243 1.26 13.21 3.68
C ALA A 243 2.69 12.96 3.18
N ASP A 244 3.62 12.86 4.12
CA ASP A 244 4.98 12.40 3.86
C ASP A 244 5.20 11.09 4.63
N MET A 245 5.84 10.11 4.00
CA MET A 245 6.15 8.86 4.64
C MET A 245 7.48 8.30 4.17
N THR A 246 8.31 7.89 5.12
CA THR A 246 9.54 7.12 4.87
C THR A 246 9.37 5.74 5.46
N VAL A 247 9.67 4.73 4.67
CA VAL A 247 9.59 3.32 5.04
C VAL A 247 10.95 2.68 4.80
N PHE A 248 11.52 2.09 5.83
CA PHE A 248 12.72 1.29 5.75
C PHE A 248 12.42 -0.14 6.22
N GLU A 249 12.76 -1.12 5.39
CA GLU A 249 12.73 -2.53 5.75
C GLU A 249 14.06 -3.19 5.42
N GLN A 250 14.51 -4.07 6.30
CA GLN A 250 15.71 -4.86 6.12
C GLN A 250 15.43 -6.30 6.54
N LEU A 251 15.91 -7.26 5.75
CA LEU A 251 15.99 -8.67 6.13
C LEU A 251 17.44 -9.08 6.41
N THR A 252 18.36 -8.59 5.58
CA THR A 252 19.81 -8.74 5.71
C THR A 252 20.48 -7.47 5.19
N ASN A 253 21.80 -7.32 5.36
CA ASN A 253 22.54 -6.20 4.77
C ASN A 253 22.45 -6.16 3.23
N ASP A 254 22.11 -7.29 2.60
CA ASP A 254 21.97 -7.44 1.16
C ASP A 254 20.51 -7.46 0.70
N CYS A 255 19.56 -7.41 1.62
CA CYS A 255 18.13 -7.39 1.32
C CYS A 255 17.47 -6.28 2.13
N ARG A 256 17.33 -5.10 1.51
CA ARG A 256 16.76 -3.90 2.14
C ARG A 256 16.01 -3.04 1.13
N SER A 257 14.99 -2.34 1.62
CA SER A 257 14.22 -1.35 0.87
C SER A 257 14.08 -0.06 1.67
N ASP A 258 14.16 1.06 0.96
CA ASP A 258 13.91 2.38 1.49
C ASP A 258 12.98 3.11 0.53
N LEU A 259 11.79 3.48 1.01
CA LEU A 259 10.73 4.11 0.23
C LEU A 259 10.39 5.47 0.82
N TYR A 260 10.28 6.46 -0.05
CA TYR A 260 9.89 7.82 0.25
C TYR A 260 8.61 8.13 -0.51
N LEU A 261 7.54 8.39 0.20
CA LEU A 261 6.23 8.68 -0.37
C LEU A 261 5.84 10.10 0.00
N HIS A 262 5.36 10.84 -0.99
CA HIS A 262 4.81 12.19 -0.81
C HIS A 262 3.45 12.27 -1.51
N LEU A 263 2.42 12.56 -0.74
CA LEU A 263 1.05 12.74 -1.21
C LEU A 263 0.63 14.19 -1.01
N GLU A 264 0.01 14.78 -2.02
CA GLU A 264 -0.58 16.11 -1.93
C GLU A 264 -1.96 16.14 -2.60
N SER A 265 -2.91 16.86 -2.00
CA SER A 265 -4.19 17.17 -2.61
C SER A 265 -3.96 18.16 -3.75
N ILE A 266 -4.58 17.89 -4.89
CA ILE A 266 -4.53 18.74 -6.08
C ILE A 266 -5.93 19.24 -6.45
N SER A 267 -5.96 20.34 -7.19
CA SER A 267 -7.20 21.00 -7.66
C SER A 267 -7.75 20.37 -8.93
#